data_AF-A0A9W9PPV9-F1
#
_entry.id   AF-A0A9W9PPV9-F1
#
_cell.length_a   1.000
_cell.length_b   1.000
_cell.length_c   1.000
_cell.angle_alpha   90.00
_cell.angle_beta   90.00
_cell.angle_gamma   90.00
#
_symmetry.space_group_name_H-M   'P 1'
#
loop_
_entity.id
_entity.type
_entity.pdbx_description
1 polymer ?
#
loop_
_entity_poly.entity_id
_entity_poly.type
_entity_poly.pdbx_seq_one_letter_code
_entity_poly.pdbx_strand_id
1 'polypeptide(L)'
;MLLQTPLSFFFLASGMVMGSTALNVNETLFSPVNELRHLVHRVGSVGLRLPGSQVHNELVNWISHSLHKIQGVEVQESRYDLITWEPKVGKNLSESGSLCIELKGKCHNIPIVGAIPYTLPTNGSSLTGPLIYIPPNQSISSVDVRGKIILREYAPLPVPNAYLFKDAYYISPDLAAQLNGTYERPYLSTPAVDLIDPVKVELMAS
;
A
#
# COMPACT_ATOMS: atom_id res chain seq x y z
N MET A 1 -6.71 71.30 -47.93
CA MET A 1 -5.73 71.92 -47.02
C MET A 1 -6.19 71.62 -45.59
N LEU A 2 -5.42 70.76 -44.90
CA LEU A 2 -5.30 70.47 -43.45
C LEU A 2 -6.55 70.66 -42.55
N LEU A 3 -7.20 69.61 -42.01
CA LEU A 3 -6.85 68.72 -40.87
C LEU A 3 -6.64 69.45 -39.52
N GLN A 4 -7.60 69.31 -38.61
CA GLN A 4 -7.38 69.08 -37.16
C GLN A 4 -8.70 68.88 -36.40
N THR A 5 -8.88 67.71 -35.78
CA THR A 5 -9.63 67.50 -34.52
C THR A 5 -9.13 66.21 -33.84
N PRO A 6 -9.31 66.08 -32.51
CA PRO A 6 -8.29 65.50 -31.62
C PRO A 6 -8.47 64.01 -31.29
N LEU A 7 -7.40 63.44 -30.70
CA LEU A 7 -7.33 62.11 -30.13
C LEU A 7 -8.44 61.86 -29.09
N SER A 8 -9.13 60.73 -29.24
CA SER A 8 -9.79 60.03 -28.14
C SER A 8 -9.31 58.59 -28.10
N PHE A 9 -8.65 58.24 -27.00
CA PHE A 9 -8.27 56.89 -26.63
C PHE A 9 -9.53 56.02 -26.49
N PHE A 10 -9.70 55.04 -27.36
CA PHE A 10 -10.61 53.92 -27.13
C PHE A 10 -9.84 52.76 -26.51
N PHE A 11 -10.07 52.53 -25.21
CA PHE A 11 -9.79 51.25 -24.57
C PHE A 11 -10.67 50.19 -25.23
N LEU A 12 -10.08 49.34 -26.08
CA LEU A 12 -10.69 48.08 -26.46
C LEU A 12 -10.58 47.12 -25.28
N ALA A 13 -11.67 47.01 -24.53
CA ALA A 13 -11.88 45.87 -23.65
C ALA A 13 -12.00 44.62 -24.52
N SER A 14 -10.87 43.94 -24.74
CA SER A 14 -10.90 42.55 -25.20
C SER A 14 -11.53 41.72 -24.10
N GLY A 15 -12.83 41.45 -24.22
CA GLY A 15 -13.50 40.40 -23.49
C GLY A 15 -12.81 39.09 -23.82
N MET A 16 -11.94 38.63 -22.91
CA MET A 16 -11.35 37.31 -22.95
C MET A 16 -12.51 36.33 -22.72
N VAL A 17 -13.01 35.72 -23.79
CA VAL A 17 -13.93 34.59 -23.69
C VAL A 17 -13.14 33.46 -23.05
N MET A 18 -13.23 33.35 -21.72
CA MET A 18 -12.89 32.13 -21.00
C MET A 18 -13.92 31.07 -21.40
N GLY A 19 -13.70 30.45 -22.56
CA GLY A 19 -14.38 29.22 -22.90
C GLY A 19 -13.86 28.15 -21.95
N SER A 20 -14.56 27.93 -20.84
CA SER A 20 -14.47 26.62 -20.20
C SER A 20 -15.07 25.65 -21.20
N THR A 21 -14.23 24.88 -21.89
CA THR A 21 -14.71 23.68 -22.54
C THR A 21 -15.11 22.75 -21.41
N ALA A 22 -16.38 22.82 -21.01
CA ALA A 22 -16.98 21.82 -20.15
C ALA A 22 -16.72 20.47 -20.83
N LEU A 23 -15.84 19.67 -20.24
CA LEU A 23 -15.64 18.28 -20.64
C LEU A 23 -16.99 17.59 -20.44
N ASN A 24 -17.78 17.49 -21.51
CA ASN A 24 -19.01 16.71 -21.51
C ASN A 24 -18.61 15.24 -21.55
N VAL A 25 -18.52 14.64 -20.37
CA VAL A 25 -18.34 13.20 -20.21
C VAL A 25 -19.67 12.54 -20.56
N ASN A 26 -19.68 11.74 -21.62
CA ASN A 26 -20.84 10.91 -21.90
C ASN A 26 -20.83 9.70 -20.95
N GLU A 27 -21.57 9.80 -19.84
CA GLU A 27 -21.64 8.75 -18.81
C GLU A 27 -22.13 7.40 -19.35
N THR A 28 -22.88 7.39 -20.46
CA THR A 28 -23.38 6.15 -21.08
C THR A 28 -22.28 5.29 -21.69
N LEU A 29 -21.07 5.85 -21.89
CA LEU A 29 -19.89 5.12 -22.36
C LEU A 29 -19.18 4.37 -21.22
N PHE A 30 -19.56 4.60 -19.97
CA PHE A 30 -18.93 3.97 -18.81
C PHE A 30 -19.79 2.81 -18.28
N SER A 31 -19.13 1.83 -17.66
CA SER A 31 -19.81 0.76 -16.94
C SER A 31 -20.73 1.34 -15.86
N PRO A 32 -21.95 0.80 -15.70
CA PRO A 32 -22.84 1.22 -14.65
C PRO A 32 -22.26 0.92 -13.26
N VAL A 33 -22.63 1.72 -12.26
CA VAL A 33 -22.05 1.67 -10.90
C VAL A 33 -22.18 0.28 -10.25
N ASN A 34 -23.26 -0.46 -10.54
CA ASN A 34 -23.43 -1.82 -10.04
C ASN A 34 -22.37 -2.78 -10.60
N GLU A 35 -22.02 -2.67 -11.88
CA GLU A 35 -20.95 -3.45 -12.50
C GLU A 35 -19.60 -3.13 -11.85
N LEU A 36 -19.28 -1.84 -11.65
CA LEU A 36 -18.07 -1.43 -10.94
C LEU A 36 -18.02 -2.00 -9.51
N ARG A 37 -19.14 -1.95 -8.77
CA ARG A 37 -19.23 -2.56 -7.43
C ARG A 37 -19.03 -4.08 -7.49
N HIS A 38 -19.57 -4.76 -8.48
CA HIS A 38 -19.34 -6.20 -8.67
C HIS A 38 -17.86 -6.52 -8.92
N LEU A 39 -17.17 -5.73 -9.75
CA LEU A 39 -15.74 -5.88 -10.01
C LEU A 39 -14.91 -5.64 -8.74
N VAL A 40 -15.17 -4.54 -8.03
CA VAL A 40 -14.50 -4.22 -6.76
C VAL A 40 -14.75 -5.30 -5.72
N HIS A 41 -15.98 -5.77 -5.58
CA HIS A 41 -16.33 -6.85 -4.66
C HIS A 41 -15.58 -8.14 -5.03
N ARG A 42 -15.56 -8.51 -6.32
CA ARG A 42 -14.85 -9.71 -6.77
C ARG A 42 -13.37 -9.66 -6.42
N VAL A 43 -12.70 -8.54 -6.63
CA VAL A 43 -11.26 -8.38 -6.28
C VAL A 43 -11.06 -8.30 -4.76
N GLY A 44 -11.97 -7.64 -4.05
CA GLY A 44 -11.88 -7.43 -2.60
C GLY A 44 -12.23 -8.65 -1.75
N SER A 45 -13.02 -9.59 -2.28
CA SER A 45 -13.55 -10.72 -1.50
C SER A 45 -12.74 -12.01 -1.58
N VAL A 46 -11.66 -12.07 -2.36
CA VAL A 46 -10.88 -13.33 -2.53
C VAL A 46 -10.02 -13.69 -1.32
N GLY A 47 -9.88 -12.80 -0.33
CA GLY A 47 -9.08 -13.03 0.87
C GLY A 47 -7.62 -12.58 0.73
N LEU A 48 -6.70 -13.30 1.38
CA LEU A 48 -5.27 -12.97 1.41
C LEU A 48 -4.60 -13.27 0.06
N ARG A 49 -4.11 -12.24 -0.62
CA ARG A 49 -3.53 -12.29 -1.97
C ARG A 49 -2.01 -12.18 -1.94
N LEU A 50 -1.34 -13.05 -1.18
CA LEU A 50 0.12 -13.07 -1.18
C LEU A 50 0.63 -13.43 -2.58
N PRO A 51 1.69 -12.76 -3.08
CA PRO A 51 2.24 -13.04 -4.39
C PRO A 51 2.55 -14.54 -4.57
N GLY A 52 2.09 -15.10 -5.67
CA GLY A 52 2.27 -16.51 -6.02
C GLY A 52 1.36 -17.51 -5.29
N SER A 53 0.55 -17.08 -4.32
CA SER A 53 -0.41 -17.98 -3.64
C SER A 53 -1.49 -18.50 -4.60
N GLN A 54 -2.18 -19.58 -4.20
CA GLN A 54 -3.29 -20.11 -4.99
C GLN A 54 -4.36 -19.03 -5.27
N VAL A 55 -4.78 -18.30 -4.23
CA VAL A 55 -5.77 -17.23 -4.33
C VAL A 55 -5.31 -16.11 -5.26
N HIS A 56 -4.03 -15.73 -5.18
CA HIS A 56 -3.45 -14.75 -6.10
C HIS A 56 -3.52 -15.23 -7.56
N ASN A 57 -3.13 -16.48 -7.82
CA ASN A 57 -3.13 -17.04 -9.18
C ASN A 57 -4.56 -17.19 -9.74
N GLU A 58 -5.54 -17.56 -8.91
CA GLU A 58 -6.95 -17.59 -9.31
C GLU A 58 -7.46 -16.20 -9.70
N LEU A 59 -7.08 -15.16 -8.94
CA LEU A 59 -7.45 -13.78 -9.28
C LEU A 59 -6.78 -13.32 -10.57
N VAL A 60 -5.48 -13.57 -10.75
CA VAL A 60 -4.74 -13.23 -11.99
C VAL A 60 -5.38 -13.92 -13.20
N ASN A 61 -5.72 -15.20 -13.08
CA ASN A 61 -6.43 -15.92 -14.12
C ASN A 61 -7.78 -15.27 -14.42
N TRP A 62 -8.57 -14.93 -13.41
CA TRP A 62 -9.85 -14.23 -13.63
C TRP A 62 -9.68 -12.87 -14.33
N ILE A 63 -8.67 -12.08 -13.97
CA ILE A 63 -8.34 -10.81 -14.64
C ILE A 63 -7.99 -11.07 -16.10
N SER A 64 -7.06 -11.99 -16.38
CA SER A 64 -6.64 -12.32 -17.73
C SER A 64 -7.81 -12.78 -18.60
N HIS A 65 -8.65 -13.70 -18.11
CA HIS A 65 -9.85 -14.15 -18.83
C HIS A 65 -10.86 -13.01 -19.07
N SER A 66 -10.93 -12.03 -18.18
CA SER A 66 -11.80 -10.87 -18.34
C SER A 66 -11.28 -9.91 -19.40
N LEU A 67 -9.96 -9.67 -19.44
CA LEU A 67 -9.32 -8.82 -20.45
C LEU A 67 -9.41 -9.41 -21.86
N HIS A 68 -9.25 -10.73 -22.00
CA HIS A 68 -9.38 -11.42 -23.29
C HIS A 68 -10.78 -11.32 -23.91
N LYS A 69 -11.81 -10.94 -23.13
CA LYS A 69 -13.16 -10.73 -23.65
C LYS A 69 -13.36 -9.35 -24.28
N ILE A 70 -12.41 -8.43 -24.11
CA ILE A 70 -12.52 -7.06 -24.62
C ILE A 70 -12.05 -7.06 -26.07
N GLN A 71 -12.96 -6.70 -26.98
CA GLN A 71 -12.63 -6.61 -28.40
C GLN A 71 -11.57 -5.54 -28.65
N GLY A 72 -10.54 -5.88 -29.44
CA GLY A 72 -9.46 -4.96 -29.81
C GLY A 72 -8.35 -4.80 -28.76
N VAL A 73 -8.40 -5.55 -27.65
CA VAL A 73 -7.33 -5.61 -26.66
C VAL A 73 -6.47 -6.86 -26.90
N GLU A 74 -5.16 -6.67 -27.02
CA GLU A 74 -4.18 -7.76 -27.00
C GLU A 74 -3.68 -7.93 -25.57
N VAL A 75 -3.70 -9.16 -25.06
CA VAL A 75 -3.26 -9.49 -23.70
C VAL A 75 -2.01 -10.35 -23.79
N GLN A 76 -0.95 -9.95 -23.09
CA GLN A 76 0.29 -10.71 -22.96
C GLN A 76 0.54 -11.01 -21.49
N GLU A 77 0.99 -12.23 -21.20
CA GLU A 77 1.33 -12.67 -19.85
C GLU A 77 2.82 -12.91 -19.73
N SER A 78 3.42 -12.48 -18.63
CA SER A 78 4.78 -12.83 -18.24
C SER A 78 4.74 -13.52 -16.89
N ARG A 79 5.53 -14.58 -16.74
CA ARG A 79 5.60 -15.39 -15.52
C ARG A 79 7.00 -15.30 -14.93
N TYR A 80 7.06 -15.18 -13.62
CA TYR A 80 8.28 -15.07 -12.85
C TYR A 80 8.20 -16.02 -11.68
N ASP A 81 9.28 -16.75 -11.43
CA ASP A 81 9.40 -17.57 -10.24
C ASP A 81 9.75 -16.67 -9.05
N LEU A 82 9.03 -16.88 -7.95
CA LEU A 82 9.20 -16.13 -6.72
C LEU A 82 9.48 -17.12 -5.59
N ILE A 83 10.43 -16.78 -4.73
CA ILE A 83 10.51 -17.39 -3.41
C ILE A 83 9.34 -16.81 -2.61
N THR A 84 8.33 -17.63 -2.36
CA THR A 84 7.12 -17.19 -1.68
C THR A 84 7.20 -17.49 -0.19
N TRP A 85 6.56 -16.62 0.58
CA TRP A 85 6.20 -16.88 1.97
C TRP A 85 4.66 -16.93 2.03
N GLU A 86 4.10 -17.95 2.65
CA GLU A 86 2.66 -18.09 2.82
C GLU A 86 2.33 -18.65 4.22
N PRO A 87 1.25 -18.19 4.87
CA PRO A 87 0.63 -18.91 5.96
C PRO A 87 0.41 -20.39 5.66
N LYS A 88 0.19 -21.18 6.72
CA LYS A 88 -0.35 -22.54 6.53
C LYS A 88 -1.65 -22.46 5.74
N VAL A 89 -1.89 -23.47 4.89
CA VAL A 89 -3.08 -23.55 4.03
C VAL A 89 -4.35 -23.23 4.82
N GLY A 90 -5.14 -22.27 4.32
CA GLY A 90 -6.40 -21.83 4.93
C GLY A 90 -6.26 -20.86 6.11
N LYS A 91 -5.05 -20.36 6.40
CA LYS A 91 -4.80 -19.34 7.44
C LYS A 91 -4.54 -17.96 6.82
N ASN A 92 -4.97 -16.92 7.51
CA ASN A 92 -4.57 -15.54 7.21
C ASN A 92 -3.38 -15.11 8.10
N LEU A 93 -2.93 -13.86 7.97
CA LEU A 93 -1.81 -13.35 8.77
C LEU A 93 -2.12 -13.30 10.27
N SER A 94 -3.34 -12.92 10.68
CA SER A 94 -3.72 -12.83 12.09
C SER A 94 -3.76 -14.19 12.78
N GLU A 95 -4.06 -15.25 12.02
CA GLU A 95 -4.09 -16.64 12.50
C GLU A 95 -2.74 -17.35 12.41
N SER A 96 -1.73 -16.73 11.78
CA SER A 96 -0.40 -17.33 11.56
C SER A 96 0.57 -17.12 12.71
N GLY A 97 0.17 -16.35 13.73
CA GLY A 97 0.99 -16.11 14.91
C GLY A 97 0.14 -16.04 16.18
N SER A 98 0.81 -16.13 17.31
CA SER A 98 0.22 -15.85 18.62
C SER A 98 1.29 -15.25 19.51
N LEU A 99 0.85 -14.41 20.46
CA LEU A 99 1.72 -13.80 21.45
C LEU A 99 1.09 -13.98 22.83
N CYS A 100 1.93 -14.33 23.79
CA CYS A 100 1.53 -14.42 25.18
C CYS A 100 2.63 -13.84 26.07
N ILE A 101 2.23 -13.13 27.12
CA ILE A 101 3.10 -12.68 28.19
C ILE A 101 2.83 -13.54 29.42
N GLU A 102 3.87 -14.17 29.95
CA GLU A 102 3.78 -14.90 31.20
C GLU A 102 3.91 -13.95 32.39
N LEU A 103 2.86 -13.86 33.21
CA LEU A 103 2.86 -13.10 34.46
C LEU A 103 2.43 -14.02 35.60
N LYS A 104 3.27 -14.14 36.63
CA LYS A 104 3.00 -14.99 37.82
C LYS A 104 2.64 -16.45 37.45
N GLY A 105 3.35 -17.04 36.48
CA GLY A 105 3.13 -18.42 36.03
C GLY A 105 1.86 -18.61 35.20
N LYS A 106 1.22 -17.54 34.73
CA LYS A 106 0.04 -17.59 33.86
C LYS A 106 0.31 -16.89 32.54
N CYS A 107 -0.11 -17.54 31.47
CA CYS A 107 -0.04 -16.99 30.13
C CYS A 107 -1.21 -16.03 29.88
N HIS A 108 -0.89 -14.77 29.56
CA HIS A 108 -1.84 -13.75 29.13
C HIS A 108 -1.70 -13.52 27.63
N ASN A 109 -2.69 -13.93 26.85
CA ASN A 109 -2.70 -13.75 25.41
C ASN A 109 -2.77 -12.27 25.04
N ILE A 110 -1.89 -11.84 24.14
CA ILE A 110 -1.88 -10.49 23.58
C ILE A 110 -2.42 -10.59 22.15
N PRO A 111 -3.50 -9.87 21.82
CA PRO A 111 -3.99 -9.79 20.45
C PRO A 111 -2.90 -9.28 19.51
N ILE A 112 -2.71 -9.96 18.38
CA ILE A 112 -1.83 -9.51 17.31
C ILE A 112 -2.64 -9.26 16.04
N VAL A 113 -2.18 -8.31 15.22
CA VAL A 113 -2.77 -8.06 13.90
C VAL A 113 -2.34 -9.10 12.86
N GLY A 114 -1.19 -9.74 13.08
CA GLY A 114 -0.75 -10.91 12.33
C GLY A 114 0.76 -11.09 12.27
N ALA A 115 1.15 -12.23 11.72
CA ALA A 115 2.55 -12.54 11.42
C ALA A 115 3.08 -11.61 10.33
N ILE A 116 4.36 -11.27 10.44
CA ILE A 116 5.07 -10.45 9.45
C ILE A 116 5.53 -11.40 8.33
N PRO A 117 5.19 -11.13 7.05
CA PRO A 117 5.67 -11.93 5.94
C PRO A 117 7.19 -12.01 5.89
N TYR A 118 7.73 -13.13 5.40
CA TYR A 118 9.16 -13.42 5.29
C TYR A 118 9.92 -13.55 6.64
N THR A 119 9.24 -13.56 7.78
CA THR A 119 9.88 -13.99 9.03
C THR A 119 10.06 -15.51 9.06
N LEU A 120 11.14 -15.96 9.71
CA LEU A 120 11.38 -17.38 9.95
C LEU A 120 10.22 -17.98 10.79
N PRO A 121 9.56 -19.04 10.33
CA PRO A 121 8.45 -19.64 11.06
C PRO A 121 8.95 -20.41 12.29
N THR A 122 8.14 -20.44 13.35
CA THR A 122 8.44 -21.25 14.54
C THR A 122 8.04 -22.72 14.39
N ASN A 123 7.47 -23.10 13.23
CA ASN A 123 7.05 -24.47 12.88
C ASN A 123 6.16 -25.19 13.92
N GLY A 124 5.37 -24.43 14.68
CA GLY A 124 4.48 -24.96 15.70
C GLY A 124 5.10 -25.10 17.08
N SER A 125 6.40 -24.83 17.23
CA SER A 125 7.04 -24.66 18.53
C SER A 125 6.83 -23.24 19.03
N SER A 126 6.60 -23.08 20.33
CA SER A 126 6.62 -21.77 20.96
C SER A 126 8.07 -21.35 21.19
N LEU A 127 8.41 -20.12 20.81
CA LEU A 127 9.66 -19.49 21.24
C LEU A 127 9.39 -18.69 22.51
N THR A 128 10.22 -18.91 23.52
CA THR A 128 10.10 -18.24 24.83
C THR A 128 11.42 -17.61 25.20
N GLY A 129 11.37 -16.41 25.75
CA GLY A 129 12.53 -15.69 26.21
C GLY A 129 12.11 -14.44 27.00
N PRO A 130 13.04 -13.83 27.75
CA PRO A 130 12.76 -12.56 28.42
C PRO A 130 12.43 -11.48 27.39
N LEU A 131 11.46 -10.63 27.73
CA LEU A 131 11.10 -9.47 26.93
C LEU A 131 12.12 -8.35 27.16
N ILE A 132 12.61 -7.73 26.08
CA ILE A 132 13.44 -6.53 26.14
C ILE A 132 12.81 -5.43 25.28
N TYR A 133 12.65 -4.24 25.86
CA TYR A 133 12.21 -3.06 25.11
C TYR A 133 13.43 -2.34 24.52
N ILE A 134 13.38 -2.06 23.23
CA ILE A 134 14.38 -1.24 22.53
C ILE A 134 13.65 -0.02 21.94
N PRO A 135 13.97 1.20 22.41
CA PRO A 135 13.38 2.43 21.87
C PRO A 135 13.60 2.57 20.36
N PRO A 136 12.69 3.24 19.63
CA PRO A 136 12.79 3.39 18.18
C PRO A 136 14.09 4.01 17.67
N ASN A 137 14.73 4.87 18.47
CA ASN A 137 15.98 5.57 18.15
C ASN A 137 17.26 4.84 18.59
N GLN A 138 17.13 3.65 19.19
CA GLN A 138 18.27 2.81 19.58
C GLN A 138 18.47 1.69 18.55
N SER A 139 19.71 1.43 18.14
CA SER A 139 20.03 0.31 17.26
C SER A 139 19.97 -1.02 18.03
N ILE A 140 19.43 -2.08 17.41
CA ILE A 140 19.40 -3.41 18.02
C ILE A 140 20.83 -3.93 18.27
N SER A 141 21.78 -3.62 17.38
CA SER A 141 23.17 -4.07 17.52
C SER A 141 23.91 -3.47 18.73
N SER A 142 23.36 -2.41 19.34
CA SER A 142 23.92 -1.78 20.54
C SER A 142 23.51 -2.47 21.84
N VAL A 143 22.65 -3.49 21.78
CA VAL A 143 22.06 -4.17 22.94
C VAL A 143 22.32 -5.67 22.85
N ASP A 144 22.64 -6.32 23.98
CA ASP A 144 22.67 -7.79 24.02
C ASP A 144 21.24 -8.35 23.92
N VAL A 145 20.89 -8.85 22.75
CA VAL A 145 19.56 -9.39 22.45
C VAL A 145 19.53 -10.92 22.37
N ARG A 146 20.64 -11.61 22.64
CA ARG A 146 20.72 -13.07 22.51
C ARG A 146 19.69 -13.75 23.42
N GLY A 147 18.83 -14.59 22.83
CA GLY A 147 17.79 -15.34 23.52
C GLY A 147 16.62 -14.52 24.05
N LYS A 148 16.52 -13.23 23.68
CA LYS A 148 15.46 -12.31 24.15
C LYS A 148 14.41 -12.08 23.05
N ILE A 149 13.19 -11.76 23.46
CA ILE A 149 12.12 -11.30 22.55
C ILE A 149 12.11 -9.78 22.58
N ILE A 150 12.27 -9.14 21.41
CA ILE A 150 12.37 -7.68 21.31
C ILE A 150 10.97 -7.08 21.15
N LEU A 151 10.64 -6.14 22.03
CA LEU A 151 9.53 -5.20 21.85
C LEU A 151 10.08 -3.89 21.30
N ARG A 152 9.56 -3.48 20.14
CA ARG A 152 9.94 -2.23 19.50
C ARG A 152 8.72 -1.52 18.95
N GLU A 153 8.68 -0.22 19.18
CA GLU A 153 7.67 0.66 18.60
C GLU A 153 8.13 1.17 17.23
N TYR A 154 7.19 1.30 16.32
CA TYR A 154 7.39 1.94 15.04
C TYR A 154 6.58 3.23 15.04
N ALA A 155 7.28 4.37 15.01
CA ALA A 155 6.60 5.65 14.88
C ALA A 155 5.99 5.74 13.46
N PRO A 156 4.72 6.18 13.34
CA PRO A 156 4.18 6.53 12.03
C PRO A 156 5.00 7.67 11.44
N LEU A 157 5.31 7.59 10.14
CA LEU A 157 5.89 8.73 9.43
C LEU A 157 4.77 9.34 8.58
N PRO A 158 4.19 10.47 9.01
CA PRO A 158 3.18 11.14 8.20
C PRO A 158 3.83 11.68 6.93
N VAL A 159 3.26 11.34 5.78
CA VAL A 159 3.62 11.94 4.50
C VAL A 159 2.55 12.97 4.15
N PRO A 160 2.89 14.26 4.03
CA PRO A 160 1.91 15.25 3.58
C PRO A 160 1.32 14.84 2.22
N ASN A 161 -0.01 14.87 2.10
CA ASN A 161 -0.70 14.46 0.88
C ASN A 161 -0.26 15.28 -0.34
N ALA A 162 0.11 16.54 -0.13
CA ALA A 162 0.72 17.39 -1.15
C ALA A 162 1.92 16.73 -1.87
N TYR A 163 2.73 15.90 -1.20
CA TYR A 163 3.81 15.16 -1.85
C TYR A 163 3.33 13.99 -2.71
N LEU A 164 2.24 13.32 -2.30
CA LEU A 164 1.65 12.23 -3.09
C LEU A 164 0.98 12.76 -4.37
N PHE A 165 0.39 13.95 -4.29
CA PHE A 165 -0.36 14.56 -5.39
C PHE A 165 0.45 15.54 -6.24
N LYS A 166 1.72 15.80 -5.91
CA LYS A 166 2.58 16.77 -6.60
C LYS A 166 2.63 16.53 -8.11
N ASP A 167 2.70 15.27 -8.52
CA ASP A 167 2.84 14.85 -9.92
C ASP A 167 1.53 14.26 -10.47
N ALA A 168 0.39 14.50 -9.80
CA ALA A 168 -0.90 14.03 -10.25
C ALA A 168 -1.37 14.84 -11.47
N TYR A 169 -1.68 14.14 -12.57
CA TYR A 169 -2.28 14.75 -13.76
C TYR A 169 -3.68 15.31 -13.51
N TYR A 170 -4.40 14.75 -12.53
CA TYR A 170 -5.74 15.16 -12.14
C TYR A 170 -6.00 14.80 -10.67
N ILE A 171 -6.67 15.71 -9.95
CA ILE A 171 -7.13 15.51 -8.58
C ILE A 171 -8.65 15.64 -8.61
N SER A 172 -9.36 14.58 -8.23
CA SER A 172 -10.81 14.58 -8.23
C SER A 172 -11.37 15.48 -7.11
N PRO A 173 -12.56 16.07 -7.28
CA PRO A 173 -13.12 17.02 -6.29
C PRO A 173 -13.28 16.44 -4.88
N ASP A 174 -13.54 15.13 -4.75
CA ASP A 174 -13.64 14.41 -3.49
C ASP A 174 -12.29 14.29 -2.76
N LEU A 175 -11.17 14.33 -3.49
CA LEU A 175 -9.82 14.35 -2.93
C LEU A 175 -9.32 15.76 -2.61
N ALA A 176 -9.98 16.81 -3.09
CA ALA A 176 -9.56 18.20 -2.88
C ALA A 176 -9.49 18.56 -1.38
N ALA A 177 -10.44 18.07 -0.58
CA ALA A 177 -10.45 18.27 0.86
C ALA A 177 -9.30 17.55 1.59
N GLN A 178 -8.71 16.53 0.96
CA GLN A 178 -7.64 15.72 1.54
C GLN A 178 -6.24 16.25 1.20
N LEU A 179 -6.08 17.23 0.31
CA LEU A 179 -4.76 17.71 -0.13
C LEU A 179 -3.91 18.29 1.00
N ASN A 180 -4.56 18.93 1.97
CA ASN A 180 -3.91 19.49 3.15
C ASN A 180 -3.74 18.47 4.29
N GLY A 181 -4.17 17.23 4.08
CA GLY A 181 -4.04 16.14 5.04
C GLY A 181 -2.68 15.48 5.02
N THR A 182 -2.53 14.50 5.90
CA THR A 182 -1.36 13.63 5.97
C THR A 182 -1.78 12.18 5.73
N TYR A 183 -1.05 11.49 4.88
CA TYR A 183 -1.12 10.04 4.76
C TYR A 183 -0.26 9.43 5.86
N GLU A 184 -0.91 8.85 6.87
CA GLU A 184 -0.20 8.06 7.88
C GLU A 184 0.23 6.73 7.27
N ARG A 185 1.52 6.63 6.93
CA ARG A 185 2.09 5.37 6.47
C ARG A 185 2.86 4.73 7.62
N PRO A 186 2.34 3.65 8.23
CA PRO A 186 3.12 2.90 9.19
C PRO A 186 4.32 2.25 8.48
N TYR A 187 5.41 2.04 9.22
CA TYR A 187 6.63 1.33 8.75
C TYR A 187 7.49 2.05 7.70
N LEU A 188 7.36 3.38 7.54
CA LEU A 188 8.27 4.19 6.71
C LEU A 188 9.60 4.54 7.39
N SER A 189 9.74 4.31 8.70
CA SER A 189 11.06 4.34 9.32
C SER A 189 11.91 3.26 8.64
N THR A 190 13.02 3.64 8.02
CA THR A 190 13.95 2.71 7.37
C THR A 190 14.23 1.55 8.32
N PRO A 191 13.80 0.32 8.02
CA PRO A 191 14.15 -0.84 8.84
C PRO A 191 15.64 -1.22 8.73
N ALA A 192 16.38 -0.45 7.92
CA ALA A 192 17.61 -0.85 7.24
C ALA A 192 18.83 -1.05 8.14
N VAL A 193 18.80 -0.64 9.41
CA VAL A 193 19.89 -0.97 10.34
C VAL A 193 19.71 -2.32 11.02
N ASP A 194 18.47 -2.80 11.14
CA ASP A 194 18.15 -3.90 12.07
C ASP A 194 17.38 -5.07 11.43
N LEU A 195 16.85 -4.94 10.20
CA LEU A 195 16.32 -6.08 9.44
C LEU A 195 17.46 -6.76 8.66
N ILE A 196 17.54 -8.08 8.83
CA ILE A 196 18.49 -8.92 8.11
C ILE A 196 18.11 -8.94 6.62
N ASP A 197 19.09 -8.64 5.77
CA ASP A 197 19.01 -8.86 4.33
C ASP A 197 18.84 -10.37 4.06
N PRO A 198 17.72 -10.83 3.48
CA PRO A 198 17.47 -12.25 3.24
C PRO A 198 18.55 -12.90 2.36
N VAL A 199 19.23 -12.13 1.50
CA VAL A 199 20.35 -12.63 0.67
C VAL A 199 21.57 -13.03 1.53
N LYS A 200 21.72 -12.46 2.72
CA LYS A 200 22.85 -12.76 3.62
C LYS A 200 22.60 -13.96 4.54
N VAL A 201 21.37 -14.47 4.61
CA VAL A 201 21.04 -15.62 5.47
C VAL A 201 21.48 -16.95 4.85
N GLU A 202 21.44 -17.09 3.52
CA GLU A 202 21.93 -18.30 2.83
C GLU A 202 23.42 -18.56 3.07
N LEU A 203 24.22 -17.51 3.31
CA LEU A 203 25.66 -17.63 3.59
C LEU A 203 25.99 -18.02 5.04
N MET A 204 25.00 -18.06 5.94
CA MET A 204 25.20 -18.46 7.34
C MET A 204 24.56 -19.80 7.70
N ALA A 205 23.85 -20.42 6.76
CA ALA A 205 23.25 -21.75 6.91
C ALA A 205 24.02 -22.87 6.16
N SER A 206 25.20 -22.56 5.63
CA SER A 206 26.19 -23.49 5.03
C SER A 206 27.48 -23.51 5.84
#